data_AF-A0A7L1GAH7-F1
#
_entry.id   AF-A0A7L1GAH7-F1
#
_cell.length_a   1.000
_cell.length_b   1.000
_cell.length_c   1.000
_cell.angle_alpha   90.00
_cell.angle_beta   90.00
_cell.angle_gamma   90.00
#
_symmetry.space_group_name_H-M   'P 1'
#
loop_
_entity.id
_entity.type
_entity.pdbx_description
1 polymer ?
#
loop_
_entity_poly.entity_id
_entity_poly.type
_entity_poly.pdbx_seq_one_letter_code
_entity_poly.pdbx_strand_id
1 'polypeptide(L)'
;MPFQQGSARTRQRTVLLVGIVVLVVALVLAVVLASLLTHREEEDDLKMLKWKNRGTTKNLQEVVLGRCYNYVTARYPELGDKDCLKIWDSLKHAFIYKNPCNITSEDYQPLMELANHAIPCNKSLFWSKTNDLVHRYTKSNQNFLTLEDTLLGYIADRVSWCGDPSAPG
;
A
#
# COMPACT_ATOMS: atom_id res chain seq x y z
N MET A 1 -75.67 -34.36 30.36
CA MET A 1 -74.46 -35.16 30.10
C MET A 1 -73.66 -34.50 28.97
N PRO A 2 -72.50 -33.88 29.19
CA PRO A 2 -71.67 -33.35 28.11
C PRO A 2 -70.47 -34.26 27.88
N PHE A 3 -70.25 -34.73 26.65
CA PHE A 3 -69.03 -35.46 26.28
C PHE A 3 -68.50 -35.02 24.91
N GLN A 4 -67.28 -34.47 24.97
CA GLN A 4 -66.18 -34.49 24.01
C GLN A 4 -66.35 -33.94 22.57
N GLN A 5 -65.97 -32.67 22.41
CA GLN A 5 -65.57 -32.10 21.10
C GLN A 5 -64.34 -31.17 21.20
N GLY A 6 -63.51 -31.30 22.25
CA GLY A 6 -62.39 -30.40 22.53
C GLY A 6 -60.99 -30.88 22.10
N SER A 7 -60.82 -32.12 21.64
CA SER A 7 -59.49 -32.76 21.52
C SER A 7 -58.80 -32.60 20.15
N ALA A 8 -59.55 -32.61 19.04
CA ALA A 8 -58.99 -32.57 17.69
C ALA A 8 -58.39 -31.19 17.30
N ARG A 9 -59.03 -30.11 17.76
CA ARG A 9 -58.66 -28.72 17.41
C ARG A 9 -57.37 -28.26 18.08
N THR A 10 -57.11 -28.74 19.30
CA THR A 10 -55.89 -28.49 20.08
C THR A 10 -54.70 -29.23 19.45
N ARG A 11 -54.88 -30.50 19.08
CA ARG A 11 -53.85 -31.30 18.41
C ARG A 11 -53.42 -30.70 17.07
N GLN A 12 -54.37 -30.19 16.27
CA GLN A 12 -54.07 -29.51 15.01
C GLN A 12 -53.30 -28.20 15.21
N ARG A 13 -53.64 -27.41 16.24
CA ARG A 13 -52.89 -26.20 16.62
C ARG A 13 -51.47 -26.51 17.10
N THR A 14 -51.28 -27.58 17.88
CA THR A 14 -49.95 -28.00 18.34
C THR A 14 -49.07 -28.44 17.18
N VAL A 15 -49.59 -29.20 16.22
CA VAL A 15 -48.84 -29.60 15.01
C VAL A 15 -48.46 -28.38 14.16
N LEU A 16 -49.37 -27.41 14.01
CA LEU A 16 -49.09 -26.17 13.27
C LEU A 16 -48.00 -25.33 13.96
N LEU A 17 -48.06 -25.20 15.29
CA LEU A 17 -47.06 -24.50 16.09
C LEU A 17 -45.68 -25.16 16.01
N VAL A 18 -45.62 -26.50 16.11
CA VAL A 18 -44.36 -27.25 15.94
C VAL A 18 -43.79 -27.06 14.54
N GLY A 19 -44.64 -27.11 13.50
CA GLY A 19 -44.21 -26.84 12.13
C GLY A 19 -43.60 -25.44 11.94
N ILE A 20 -44.24 -24.41 12.52
CA ILE A 20 -43.72 -23.04 12.48
C ILE A 20 -42.38 -22.94 13.23
N VAL A 21 -42.26 -23.55 14.41
CA VAL A 21 -41.00 -23.54 15.18
C VAL A 21 -39.87 -24.20 14.41
N VAL A 22 -40.11 -25.36 13.79
CA VAL A 22 -39.08 -26.03 12.97
C VAL A 22 -38.67 -25.17 11.78
N LEU A 23 -39.63 -24.50 11.12
CA LEU A 23 -39.35 -23.64 9.98
C LEU A 23 -38.54 -22.40 10.39
N VAL A 24 -38.85 -21.80 11.54
CA VAL A 24 -38.08 -20.68 12.11
C VAL A 24 -36.67 -21.12 12.47
N VAL A 25 -36.50 -22.28 13.11
CA VAL A 25 -35.17 -22.81 13.45
C VAL A 25 -34.34 -23.07 12.20
N ALA A 26 -34.94 -23.67 11.16
CA ALA A 26 -34.27 -23.91 9.89
C ALA A 26 -33.83 -22.61 9.20
N LEU A 27 -34.68 -21.57 9.23
CA LEU A 27 -34.35 -20.24 8.70
C LEU A 27 -33.19 -19.59 9.46
N VAL A 28 -33.21 -19.65 10.80
CA VAL A 28 -32.12 -19.11 11.63
C VAL A 28 -30.81 -19.84 11.34
N LEU A 29 -30.83 -21.17 11.23
CA LEU A 29 -29.64 -21.94 10.88
C LEU A 29 -29.11 -21.59 9.49
N ALA A 30 -29.99 -21.42 8.50
CA ALA A 30 -29.61 -21.03 7.15
C ALA A 30 -28.95 -19.63 7.13
N VAL A 31 -29.51 -18.68 7.87
CA VAL A 31 -28.94 -17.32 8.00
C VAL A 31 -27.58 -17.36 8.68
N VAL A 32 -27.44 -18.10 9.79
CA VAL A 32 -26.16 -18.23 10.50
C VAL A 32 -25.10 -18.88 9.61
N LEU A 33 -25.44 -19.95 8.88
CA LEU A 33 -24.52 -20.60 7.94
C LEU A 33 -24.12 -19.66 6.80
N ALA A 34 -25.07 -18.91 6.23
CA ALA A 34 -24.78 -17.92 5.20
C ALA A 34 -23.82 -16.84 5.73
N SER A 35 -24.08 -16.29 6.92
CA SER A 35 -23.20 -15.30 7.57
C SER A 35 -21.78 -15.83 7.82
N LEU A 36 -21.67 -17.08 8.29
CA LEU A 36 -20.37 -17.72 8.53
C LEU A 36 -19.60 -17.98 7.22
N LEU A 37 -20.29 -18.35 6.14
CA LEU A 37 -19.68 -18.55 4.83
C LEU A 37 -19.21 -17.22 4.24
N THR A 38 -20.01 -16.14 4.33
CA THR A 38 -19.61 -14.82 3.85
C THR A 38 -18.46 -14.19 4.63
N HIS A 39 -18.41 -14.39 5.96
CA HIS A 39 -17.31 -13.86 6.79
C HIS A 39 -15.98 -14.59 6.53
N ARG A 40 -16.05 -15.86 6.11
CA ARG A 40 -14.84 -16.67 5.86
C ARG A 40 -14.12 -16.26 4.57
N GLU A 41 -14.86 -15.80 3.56
CA GLU A 41 -14.27 -15.32 2.31
C GLU A 41 -13.51 -13.99 2.48
N GLU A 42 -13.94 -13.11 3.41
CA GLU A 42 -13.27 -11.84 3.69
C GLU A 42 -11.97 -12.00 4.49
N GLU A 43 -11.87 -12.99 5.38
CA GLU A 43 -10.68 -13.20 6.23
C GLU A 43 -9.52 -13.94 5.52
N ASP A 44 -9.80 -14.82 4.55
CA ASP A 44 -8.75 -15.63 3.90
C ASP A 44 -7.98 -14.85 2.80
N ASP A 45 -8.56 -13.79 2.22
CA ASP A 45 -7.89 -12.95 1.19
C ASP A 45 -7.08 -11.78 1.79
N LEU A 46 -7.37 -11.38 3.04
CA LEU A 46 -6.78 -10.20 3.70
C LEU A 46 -5.71 -10.53 4.77
N LYS A 47 -4.92 -11.59 4.57
CA LYS A 47 -3.67 -11.71 5.33
C LYS A 47 -2.70 -10.68 4.77
N MET A 48 -2.57 -9.54 5.47
CA MET A 48 -1.46 -8.59 5.25
C MET A 48 -0.19 -9.37 4.93
N LEU A 49 0.37 -9.11 3.75
CA LEU A 49 1.51 -9.85 3.25
C LEU A 49 2.68 -9.60 4.22
N LYS A 50 3.04 -10.60 5.02
CA LYS A 50 4.11 -10.46 6.02
C LYS A 50 5.46 -10.59 5.36
N TRP A 51 6.15 -9.46 5.21
CA TRP A 51 7.49 -9.40 4.62
C TRP A 51 8.58 -9.42 5.70
N LYS A 52 9.70 -10.12 5.43
CA LYS A 52 10.84 -10.26 6.36
C LYS A 52 11.80 -9.05 6.33
N ASN A 53 11.71 -8.21 5.30
CA ASN A 53 12.65 -7.13 5.04
C ASN A 53 12.32 -5.84 5.81
N ARG A 54 13.22 -4.85 5.72
CA ARG A 54 13.00 -3.52 6.27
C ARG A 54 11.74 -2.91 5.65
N GLY A 55 10.77 -2.56 6.48
CA GLY A 55 9.53 -1.90 6.04
C GLY A 55 9.75 -0.47 5.57
N THR A 56 8.64 0.22 5.29
CA THR A 56 8.65 1.63 4.87
C THR A 56 9.33 2.51 5.92
N THR A 57 10.16 3.44 5.44
CA THR A 57 10.84 4.42 6.29
C THR A 57 9.81 5.27 7.03
N LYS A 58 9.97 5.45 8.34
CA LYS A 58 9.08 6.30 9.14
C LYS A 58 9.06 7.72 8.58
N ASN A 59 7.88 8.32 8.48
CA ASN A 59 7.69 9.67 7.95
C ASN A 59 8.27 9.83 6.52
N LEU A 60 8.06 8.82 5.67
CA LEU A 60 8.61 8.79 4.32
C LEU A 60 8.22 10.05 3.53
N GLN A 61 6.97 10.49 3.65
CA GLN A 61 6.47 11.69 2.98
C GLN A 61 7.30 12.91 3.35
N GLU A 62 7.50 13.15 4.64
CA GLU A 62 8.24 14.28 5.17
C GLU A 62 9.72 14.22 4.78
N VAL A 63 10.31 13.03 4.79
CA VAL A 63 11.70 12.81 4.35
C VAL A 63 11.86 13.14 2.87
N VAL A 64 10.98 12.62 2.01
CA VAL A 64 11.03 12.86 0.56
C VAL A 64 10.79 14.33 0.23
N LEU A 65 9.75 14.94 0.81
CA LEU A 65 9.45 16.36 0.59
C LEU A 65 10.58 17.26 1.08
N GLY A 66 11.09 17.02 2.30
CA GLY A 66 12.21 17.79 2.85
C GLY A 66 13.46 17.71 1.99
N ARG A 67 13.80 16.52 1.49
CA ARG A 67 14.94 16.33 0.58
C ARG A 67 14.71 16.99 -0.78
N CYS A 68 13.51 16.87 -1.35
CA CYS A 68 13.18 17.50 -2.63
C CYS A 68 13.34 19.02 -2.53
N TYR A 69 12.71 19.65 -1.54
CA TYR A 69 12.83 21.09 -1.33
C TYR A 69 14.28 21.52 -1.06
N ASN A 70 15.02 20.77 -0.25
CA ASN A 70 16.45 21.06 -0.03
C ASN A 70 17.26 21.01 -1.32
N TYR A 71 17.01 20.01 -2.17
CA TYR A 71 17.72 19.85 -3.44
C TYR A 71 17.47 21.03 -4.39
N VAL A 72 16.19 21.38 -4.62
CA VAL A 72 15.80 22.41 -5.61
C VAL A 72 16.03 23.84 -5.13
N THR A 73 16.17 24.07 -3.83
CA THR A 73 16.39 25.42 -3.28
C THR A 73 17.83 25.70 -2.89
N ALA A 74 18.55 24.70 -2.35
CA ALA A 74 19.89 24.90 -1.80
C ALA A 74 21.01 24.27 -2.64
N ARG A 75 20.75 23.17 -3.36
CA ARG A 75 21.78 22.44 -4.09
C ARG A 75 21.81 22.78 -5.59
N TYR A 76 20.65 22.85 -6.23
CA TYR A 76 20.49 23.15 -7.65
C TYR A 76 19.31 24.11 -7.87
N PRO A 77 19.50 25.42 -7.59
CA PRO A 77 18.45 26.44 -7.72
C PRO A 77 17.85 26.55 -9.13
N GLU A 78 18.57 26.10 -10.16
CA GLU A 78 18.07 26.03 -11.54
C GLU A 78 16.89 25.06 -11.71
N LEU A 79 16.65 24.17 -10.75
CA LEU A 79 15.51 23.26 -10.69
C LEU A 79 14.39 23.77 -9.78
N GLY A 80 14.40 25.06 -9.41
CA GLY A 80 13.42 25.65 -8.50
C GLY A 80 11.97 25.62 -9.01
N ASP A 81 11.75 25.32 -10.29
CA ASP A 81 10.43 25.14 -10.92
C ASP A 81 9.84 23.73 -10.68
N LYS A 82 10.63 22.78 -10.15
CA LYS A 82 10.16 21.42 -9.84
C LYS A 82 9.14 21.42 -8.72
N ASP A 83 7.98 20.82 -9.00
CA ASP A 83 6.88 20.68 -8.05
C ASP A 83 7.11 19.45 -7.14
N CYS A 84 7.71 19.68 -5.97
CA CYS A 84 7.99 18.62 -5.00
C CYS A 84 6.75 17.89 -4.49
N LEU A 85 5.58 18.53 -4.46
CA LEU A 85 4.33 17.88 -4.05
C LEU A 85 3.87 16.89 -5.12
N LYS A 86 3.95 17.27 -6.41
CA LYS A 86 3.66 16.35 -7.52
C LYS A 86 4.67 15.21 -7.61
N ILE A 87 5.95 15.48 -7.36
CA ILE A 87 6.98 14.43 -7.32
C ILE A 87 6.65 13.42 -6.21
N TRP A 88 6.33 13.88 -5.00
CA TRP A 88 5.91 13.00 -3.92
C TRP A 88 4.64 12.21 -4.28
N ASP A 89 3.62 12.87 -4.80
CA ASP A 89 2.36 12.22 -5.14
C ASP A 89 2.56 11.16 -6.23
N SER A 90 3.39 11.46 -7.24
CA SER A 90 3.76 10.49 -8.28
C SER A 90 4.57 9.31 -7.73
N LEU A 91 5.50 9.55 -6.80
CA LEU A 91 6.24 8.47 -6.13
C LEU A 91 5.29 7.57 -5.35
N LYS A 92 4.38 8.15 -4.55
CA LYS A 92 3.38 7.41 -3.77
C LYS A 92 2.48 6.56 -4.69
N HIS A 93 1.96 7.11 -5.77
CA HIS A 93 1.13 6.39 -6.74
C HIS A 93 1.87 5.23 -7.43
N ALA A 94 3.20 5.27 -7.51
CA ALA A 94 3.97 4.19 -8.10
C ALA A 94 3.85 2.88 -7.29
N PHE A 95 3.63 2.92 -5.97
CA PHE A 95 3.67 1.73 -5.11
C PHE A 95 2.44 1.52 -4.21
N ILE A 96 1.65 2.55 -3.91
CA ILE A 96 0.49 2.44 -3.00
C ILE A 96 -0.58 1.53 -3.62
N TYR A 97 -1.26 0.72 -2.81
CA TYR A 97 -2.30 -0.22 -3.27
C TYR A 97 -1.83 -1.23 -4.33
N LYS A 98 -0.53 -1.55 -4.35
CA LYS A 98 0.05 -2.53 -5.27
C LYS A 98 0.74 -3.64 -4.50
N ASN A 99 0.74 -4.83 -5.09
CA ASN A 99 1.58 -5.91 -4.58
C ASN A 99 3.05 -5.51 -4.78
N PRO A 100 3.87 -5.43 -3.71
CA PRO A 100 5.25 -4.96 -3.81
C PRO A 100 6.16 -5.87 -4.66
N CYS A 101 5.73 -7.10 -4.98
CA CYS A 101 6.42 -7.99 -5.91
C CYS A 101 6.05 -7.80 -7.38
N ASN A 102 5.00 -7.02 -7.68
CA ASN A 102 4.47 -6.82 -9.04
C ASN A 102 4.72 -5.39 -9.57
N ILE A 103 5.66 -4.66 -8.96
CA ILE A 103 6.04 -3.31 -9.40
C ILE A 103 6.93 -3.39 -10.64
N THR A 104 6.64 -2.55 -11.64
CA THR A 104 7.42 -2.48 -12.89
C THR A 104 8.08 -1.12 -13.10
N SER A 105 8.91 -0.99 -14.14
CA SER A 105 9.51 0.29 -14.54
C SER A 105 8.45 1.32 -14.95
N GLU A 106 7.38 0.86 -15.59
CA GLU A 106 6.31 1.70 -16.12
C GLU A 106 5.53 2.39 -15.00
N ASP A 107 5.42 1.75 -13.83
CA ASP A 107 4.81 2.35 -12.64
C ASP A 107 5.51 3.63 -12.18
N TYR A 108 6.82 3.73 -12.42
CA TYR A 108 7.64 4.89 -12.06
C TYR A 108 7.82 5.89 -13.21
N GLN A 109 7.36 5.59 -14.41
CA GLN A 109 7.55 6.46 -15.58
C GLN A 109 7.04 7.90 -15.35
N PRO A 110 5.85 8.13 -14.73
CA PRO A 110 5.39 9.49 -14.42
C PRO A 110 6.34 10.24 -13.46
N LEU A 111 6.95 9.52 -12.51
CA LEU A 111 7.93 10.10 -11.58
C LEU A 111 9.20 10.50 -12.32
N MET A 112 9.67 9.65 -13.25
CA MET A 112 10.86 9.93 -14.06
C MET A 112 10.67 11.21 -14.89
N GLU A 113 9.49 11.40 -15.48
CA GLU A 113 9.16 12.58 -16.28
C GLU A 113 9.13 13.87 -15.44
N LEU A 114 8.49 13.82 -14.27
CA LEU A 114 8.42 14.98 -13.37
C LEU A 114 9.79 15.39 -12.85
N ALA A 115 10.62 14.42 -12.47
CA ALA A 115 11.92 14.68 -11.86
C ALA A 115 13.08 14.77 -12.87
N ASN A 116 12.81 14.62 -14.17
CA ASN A 116 13.85 14.69 -15.21
C ASN A 116 14.59 16.03 -15.18
N HIS A 117 15.92 15.98 -15.25
CA HIS A 117 16.77 17.15 -15.37
C HIS A 117 18.06 16.81 -16.11
N ALA A 118 18.75 17.82 -16.63
CA ALA A 118 20.02 17.61 -17.32
C ALA A 118 21.08 17.07 -16.35
N ILE A 119 21.82 16.04 -16.79
CA ILE A 119 22.97 15.49 -16.08
C ILE A 119 24.24 15.88 -16.85
N PRO A 120 25.22 16.52 -16.21
CA PRO A 120 26.47 16.88 -16.87
C PRO A 120 27.18 15.67 -17.50
N CYS A 121 27.45 15.76 -18.80
CA CYS A 121 28.19 14.73 -19.54
C CYS A 121 29.62 14.55 -18.97
N ASN A 122 30.15 13.33 -19.04
CA ASN A 122 31.51 12.98 -18.58
C ASN A 122 31.78 13.24 -17.09
N LYS A 123 30.73 13.39 -16.27
CA LYS A 123 30.82 13.60 -14.82
C LYS A 123 30.25 12.42 -14.02
N SER A 124 29.62 11.44 -14.67
CA SER A 124 29.02 10.28 -14.00
C SER A 124 30.07 9.39 -13.36
N LEU A 125 29.84 9.02 -12.09
CA LEU A 125 30.68 8.10 -11.34
C LEU A 125 29.83 6.94 -10.82
N PHE A 126 30.07 5.77 -11.40
CA PHE A 126 29.40 4.54 -11.03
C PHE A 126 30.13 3.84 -9.88
N TRP A 127 29.38 3.14 -9.06
CA TRP A 127 29.91 2.43 -7.92
C TRP A 127 29.12 1.14 -7.67
N SER A 128 29.77 0.15 -7.07
CA SER A 128 29.14 -1.11 -6.67
C SER A 128 29.78 -1.60 -5.40
N LYS A 129 28.97 -1.77 -4.34
CA LYS A 129 29.42 -2.15 -2.98
C LYS A 129 30.46 -1.20 -2.35
N THR A 130 30.64 0.00 -2.90
CA THR A 130 31.62 1.01 -2.47
C THR A 130 30.99 2.37 -2.15
N ASN A 131 29.69 2.39 -1.79
CA ASN A 131 28.89 3.60 -1.51
C ASN A 131 29.63 4.61 -0.61
N ASP A 132 30.12 4.15 0.54
CA ASP A 132 30.75 5.05 1.51
C ASP A 132 32.07 5.65 0.98
N LEU A 133 32.81 4.91 0.16
CA LEU A 133 34.05 5.39 -0.44
C LEU A 133 33.75 6.45 -1.52
N VAL A 134 32.82 6.16 -2.43
CA VAL A 134 32.52 7.04 -3.55
C VAL A 134 31.90 8.36 -3.08
N HIS A 135 31.01 8.36 -2.09
CA HIS A 135 30.43 9.61 -1.58
C HIS A 135 31.41 10.42 -0.76
N ARG A 136 32.42 9.80 -0.13
CA ARG A 136 33.54 10.57 0.45
C ARG A 136 34.36 11.24 -0.66
N TYR A 137 34.57 10.55 -1.77
CA TYR A 137 35.29 11.08 -2.92
C TYR A 137 34.53 12.21 -3.62
N THR A 138 33.23 12.08 -3.90
CA THR A 138 32.47 13.16 -4.57
C THR A 138 32.23 14.38 -3.68
N LYS A 139 32.21 14.20 -2.34
CA LYS A 139 32.20 15.33 -1.39
C LYS A 139 33.48 16.15 -1.42
N SER A 140 34.65 15.52 -1.63
CA SER A 140 35.94 16.21 -1.71
C SER A 140 36.30 16.65 -3.14
N ASN A 141 35.77 15.95 -4.15
CA ASN A 141 35.98 16.22 -5.57
C ASN A 141 34.63 16.41 -6.27
N GLN A 142 34.20 17.66 -6.38
CA GLN A 142 32.94 18.05 -7.02
C GLN A 142 32.92 17.88 -8.54
N ASN A 143 33.97 17.30 -9.14
CA ASN A 143 34.01 16.99 -10.57
C ASN A 143 33.23 15.74 -10.95
N PHE A 144 32.70 14.98 -10.00
CA PHE A 144 31.98 13.76 -10.29
C PHE A 144 30.66 13.70 -9.54
N LEU A 145 29.66 13.07 -10.16
CA LEU A 145 28.31 12.92 -9.65
C LEU A 145 27.94 11.44 -9.67
N THR A 146 27.45 10.95 -8.54
CA THR A 146 26.85 9.62 -8.41
C THR A 146 25.36 9.67 -8.76
N LEU A 147 24.69 8.52 -8.79
CA LEU A 147 23.23 8.48 -8.94
C LEU A 147 22.54 9.27 -7.81
N GLU A 148 23.06 9.15 -6.59
CA GLU A 148 22.53 9.81 -5.38
C GLU A 148 22.75 11.33 -5.39
N ASP A 149 23.57 11.86 -6.31
CA ASP A 149 23.74 13.30 -6.52
C ASP A 149 22.68 13.90 -7.47
N THR A 150 21.87 13.08 -8.14
CA THR A 150 20.70 13.50 -8.95
C THR A 150 19.47 13.77 -8.07
N LEU A 151 18.45 14.47 -8.58
CA LEU A 151 17.24 14.76 -7.80
C LEU A 151 16.58 13.49 -7.26
N LEU A 152 16.29 12.51 -8.14
CA LEU A 152 15.66 11.25 -7.73
C LEU A 152 16.55 10.42 -6.82
N GLY A 153 17.85 10.33 -7.12
CA GLY A 153 18.78 9.61 -6.26
C GLY A 153 18.88 10.25 -4.87
N TYR A 154 18.93 11.58 -4.78
CA TYR A 154 19.04 12.30 -3.53
C TYR A 154 17.79 12.11 -2.63
N ILE A 155 16.58 12.20 -3.21
CA ILE A 155 15.36 11.99 -2.43
C ILE A 155 15.21 10.52 -1.99
N ALA A 156 15.63 9.57 -2.83
CA ALA A 156 15.53 8.13 -2.58
C ALA A 156 16.72 7.53 -1.79
N ASP A 157 17.78 8.30 -1.52
CA ASP A 157 18.99 7.75 -0.91
C ASP A 157 18.73 7.16 0.49
N ARG A 158 19.08 5.89 0.67
CA ARG A 158 18.97 5.14 1.94
C ARG A 158 17.56 5.09 2.56
N VAL A 159 16.50 5.31 1.78
CA VAL A 159 15.11 5.08 2.22
C VAL A 159 14.56 3.78 1.62
N SER A 160 13.55 3.23 2.28
CA SER A 160 12.80 2.04 1.86
C SER A 160 11.31 2.33 1.87
N TRP A 161 10.58 1.75 0.92
CA TRP A 161 9.13 1.89 0.82
C TRP A 161 8.51 0.68 0.11
N CYS A 162 7.27 0.38 0.48
CA CYS A 162 6.40 -0.60 -0.16
C CYS A 162 4.95 -0.23 0.16
N GLY A 163 4.03 -0.67 -0.70
CA GLY A 163 2.59 -0.62 -0.43
C GLY A 163 2.04 -1.98 -0.01
N ASP A 164 0.74 -2.02 0.21
CA ASP A 164 -0.06 -3.23 0.39
C ASP A 164 -1.26 -3.15 -0.56
N PRO A 165 -1.68 -4.26 -1.22
CA PRO A 165 -2.92 -4.26 -2.01
C PRO A 165 -4.16 -3.82 -1.22
N SER A 166 -4.12 -3.88 0.11
CA SER A 166 -5.20 -3.56 1.04
C SER A 166 -4.95 -2.26 1.80
N ALA A 167 -6.01 -1.68 2.39
CA ALA A 167 -5.88 -0.51 3.26
C ALA A 167 -4.93 -0.78 4.46
N PRO A 168 -4.07 0.18 4.85
CA PRO A 168 -4.01 1.57 4.39
C PRO A 168 -3.25 1.83 3.07
N GLY A 169 -2.81 0.80 2.35
CA GLY A 169 -2.17 0.91 1.03
C GLY A 169 -0.66 0.99 1.04
#